data_AF-A0A834KM09-F1
#
_entry.id   AF-A0A834KM09-F1
#
_cell.length_a   1.000
_cell.length_b   1.000
_cell.length_c   1.000
_cell.angle_alpha   90.00
_cell.angle_beta   90.00
_cell.angle_gamma   90.00
#
_symmetry.space_group_name_H-M   'P 1'
#
loop_
_entity.id
_entity.type
_entity.pdbx_description
1 polymer ?
#
loop_
_entity_poly.entity_id
_entity_poly.type
_entity_poly.pdbx_seq_one_letter_code
_entity_poly.pdbx_strand_id
1 'polypeptide(L)'
;MGKRYYCDYCDRSFKDDPEARRKHLSSLQHAKNRADHYSFYKDPETILQEEQGKIPCKRYMSSGDCAFGSSCKFSHYAPPLIWELQRIVAVKQMAASHFKPQGGWPNSDDIVKEFFVDITNPDTTEEFTYPIWDVPPELHNYPNLPPSLWPVTPESVTDSNFEQWS
;
A
#
# COMPACT_ATOMS: atom_id res chain seq x y z
N MET A 1 14.28 -25.29 -23.55
CA MET A 1 13.61 -25.44 -22.25
C MET A 1 12.34 -24.61 -22.27
N GLY A 2 11.16 -25.20 -22.06
CA GLY A 2 9.88 -24.48 -22.17
C GLY A 2 9.60 -23.60 -20.95
N LYS A 3 8.92 -22.46 -21.14
CA LYS A 3 8.45 -21.61 -20.04
C LYS A 3 7.46 -22.40 -19.18
N ARG A 4 7.50 -22.20 -17.86
CA ARG A 4 6.55 -22.80 -16.90
C ARG A 4 5.76 -21.68 -16.25
N TYR A 5 4.47 -21.91 -16.05
CA TYR A 5 3.59 -20.99 -15.33
C TYR A 5 3.43 -21.47 -13.89
N TYR A 6 3.57 -20.55 -12.94
CA TYR A 6 3.31 -20.76 -11.52
C TYR A 6 2.06 -19.98 -11.11
N CYS A 7 1.22 -20.58 -10.27
CA CYS A 7 0.08 -19.90 -9.66
C CYS A 7 0.26 -19.83 -8.15
N ASP A 8 0.37 -18.60 -7.61
CA ASP A 8 0.57 -18.36 -6.19
C ASP A 8 -0.62 -18.80 -5.32
N TYR A 9 -1.85 -18.72 -5.85
CA TYR A 9 -3.04 -19.16 -5.11
C TYR A 9 -3.16 -20.69 -5.01
N CYS A 10 -2.53 -21.43 -5.92
CA CYS A 10 -2.69 -22.87 -6.02
C CYS A 10 -1.41 -23.65 -5.69
N ASP A 11 -0.28 -22.96 -5.50
CA ASP A 11 1.07 -23.51 -5.31
C ASP A 11 1.44 -24.57 -6.35
N ARG A 12 1.11 -24.31 -7.63
CA ARG A 12 1.29 -25.27 -8.74
C ARG A 12 2.06 -24.67 -9.89
N SER A 13 3.07 -25.42 -10.35
CA SER A 13 3.86 -25.11 -11.54
C SER A 13 3.54 -26.07 -12.70
N PHE A 14 3.01 -25.58 -13.82
CA PHE A 14 2.75 -26.38 -15.02
C PHE A 14 3.42 -25.79 -16.27
N LYS A 15 3.38 -26.52 -17.39
CA LYS A 15 3.92 -26.03 -18.67
C LYS A 15 3.13 -24.80 -19.12
N ASP A 16 3.81 -23.75 -19.52
CA ASP A 16 3.14 -22.49 -19.86
C ASP A 16 2.50 -22.57 -21.25
N ASP A 17 1.28 -23.07 -21.28
CA ASP A 17 0.39 -23.08 -22.43
C ASP A 17 -0.79 -22.10 -22.17
N PRO A 18 -1.09 -21.16 -23.09
CA PRO A 18 -2.11 -20.13 -22.87
C PRO A 18 -3.50 -20.69 -22.58
N GLU A 19 -3.87 -21.80 -23.23
CA GLU A 19 -5.19 -22.40 -23.05
C GLU A 19 -5.28 -23.15 -21.71
N ALA A 20 -4.23 -23.91 -21.37
CA ALA A 20 -4.11 -24.57 -20.07
C ALA A 20 -4.13 -23.56 -18.93
N ARG A 21 -3.43 -22.44 -19.07
CA ARG A 21 -3.42 -21.34 -18.10
C ARG A 21 -4.81 -20.75 -17.91
N ARG A 22 -5.52 -20.46 -18.99
CA ARG A 22 -6.90 -19.93 -18.91
C ARG A 22 -7.84 -20.92 -18.22
N LYS A 23 -7.78 -22.20 -18.59
CA LYS A 23 -8.59 -23.27 -17.95
C LYS A 23 -8.29 -23.39 -16.45
N HIS A 24 -7.00 -23.26 -16.06
CA HIS A 24 -6.59 -23.24 -14.66
C HIS A 24 -7.19 -22.05 -13.91
N LEU A 25 -7.06 -20.83 -14.46
CA LEU A 25 -7.57 -19.60 -13.82
C LEU A 25 -9.10 -19.59 -13.71
N SER A 26 -9.82 -20.16 -14.67
CA SER A 26 -11.28 -20.30 -14.62
C SER A 26 -11.77 -21.52 -13.82
N SER A 27 -10.87 -22.32 -13.24
CA SER A 27 -11.27 -23.50 -12.48
C SER A 27 -11.89 -23.12 -11.14
N LEU A 28 -12.85 -23.94 -10.68
CA LEU A 28 -13.50 -23.74 -9.37
C LEU A 28 -12.50 -23.78 -8.22
N GLN A 29 -11.45 -24.61 -8.34
CA GLN A 29 -10.41 -24.70 -7.32
C GLN A 29 -9.62 -23.40 -7.22
N HIS A 30 -9.21 -22.82 -8.36
CA HIS A 30 -8.51 -21.53 -8.36
C HIS A 30 -9.41 -20.43 -7.81
N ALA A 31 -10.68 -20.39 -8.23
CA ALA A 31 -11.66 -19.42 -7.72
C ALA A 31 -11.83 -19.52 -6.19
N LYS A 32 -11.95 -20.74 -5.65
CA LYS A 32 -12.03 -20.99 -4.21
C LYS A 32 -10.76 -20.54 -3.49
N ASN A 33 -9.58 -21.00 -3.94
CA ASN A 33 -8.32 -20.63 -3.31
C ASN A 33 -8.09 -19.12 -3.31
N ARG A 34 -8.44 -18.45 -4.41
CA ARG A 34 -8.38 -17.00 -4.50
C ARG A 34 -9.32 -16.33 -3.50
N ALA A 35 -10.56 -16.80 -3.38
CA ALA A 35 -11.50 -16.28 -2.39
C ALA A 35 -10.99 -16.50 -0.95
N ASP A 36 -10.45 -17.68 -0.66
CA ASP A 36 -9.88 -18.02 0.65
C ASP A 36 -8.70 -17.12 0.99
N HIS A 37 -7.80 -16.87 0.03
CA HIS A 37 -6.68 -15.94 0.20
C HIS A 37 -7.16 -14.54 0.62
N TYR A 38 -8.12 -13.95 -0.11
CA TYR A 38 -8.63 -12.62 0.25
C TYR A 38 -9.47 -12.61 1.53
N SER A 39 -10.02 -13.75 1.95
CA SER A 39 -10.76 -13.85 3.21
C SER A 39 -9.89 -13.52 4.43
N PHE A 40 -8.59 -13.83 4.39
CA PHE A 40 -7.67 -13.56 5.50
C PHE A 40 -7.31 -12.07 5.63
N TYR A 41 -7.38 -11.32 4.54
CA TYR A 41 -7.00 -9.90 4.48
C TYR A 41 -8.21 -8.96 4.42
N LYS A 42 -9.41 -9.45 4.78
CA LYS A 42 -10.60 -8.60 4.83
C LYS A 42 -10.46 -7.55 5.92
N ASP A 43 -11.01 -6.36 5.65
CA ASP A 43 -11.09 -5.30 6.64
C ASP A 43 -11.94 -5.72 7.85
N PRO A 44 -11.56 -5.31 9.07
CA PRO A 44 -12.31 -5.65 10.28
C PRO A 44 -13.75 -5.13 10.25
N GLU A 45 -14.01 -4.03 9.54
CA GLU A 45 -15.34 -3.48 9.31
C GLU A 45 -16.22 -4.44 8.49
N THR A 46 -15.68 -4.96 7.38
CA THR A 46 -16.39 -5.90 6.52
C THR A 46 -16.65 -7.22 7.26
N ILE A 47 -15.65 -7.72 7.99
CA ILE A 47 -15.80 -8.95 8.80
C ILE A 47 -16.90 -8.74 9.83
N LEU A 48 -16.90 -7.62 10.56
CA LEU A 48 -17.91 -7.34 11.57
C LEU A 48 -19.31 -7.29 10.96
N GLN A 49 -19.48 -6.62 9.83
CA GLN A 49 -20.77 -6.53 9.14
C GLN A 49 -21.30 -7.89 8.69
N GLU A 50 -20.43 -8.76 8.17
CA GLU A 50 -20.79 -10.11 7.74
C GLU A 50 -21.11 -11.03 8.94
N GLU A 51 -20.37 -10.92 10.04
CA GLU A 51 -20.40 -11.90 11.13
C GLU A 51 -21.35 -11.55 12.28
N GLN A 52 -21.61 -10.26 12.55
CA GLN A 52 -22.44 -9.83 13.69
C GLN A 52 -23.87 -10.40 13.69
N GLY A 53 -24.42 -10.68 12.50
CA GLY A 53 -25.77 -11.22 12.33
C GLY A 53 -25.82 -12.74 12.13
N LYS A 54 -24.66 -13.41 12.06
CA LYS A 54 -24.59 -14.86 11.82
C LYS A 54 -24.66 -15.63 13.14
N ILE A 55 -25.37 -16.74 13.12
CA ILE A 55 -25.41 -17.67 14.26
C ILE A 55 -24.04 -18.39 14.36
N PRO A 56 -23.47 -18.58 15.56
CA PRO A 56 -22.21 -19.30 15.73
C PRO A 56 -22.25 -20.72 15.19
N CYS A 57 -21.17 -21.13 14.52
CA CYS A 57 -21.00 -22.48 13.98
C CYS A 57 -20.77 -23.47 15.11
N LYS A 58 -21.77 -24.31 15.42
CA LYS A 58 -21.67 -25.29 16.51
C LYS A 58 -20.45 -26.20 16.41
N ARG A 59 -20.15 -26.72 15.21
CA ARG A 59 -19.00 -27.61 14.99
C ARG A 59 -17.68 -26.90 15.27
N TYR A 60 -17.47 -25.74 14.64
CA TYR A 60 -16.26 -24.95 14.84
C TYR A 60 -16.07 -24.53 16.30
N MET A 61 -17.15 -24.14 16.99
CA MET A 61 -17.09 -23.76 18.40
C MET A 61 -16.82 -24.95 19.32
N SER A 62 -17.23 -26.17 18.94
CA SER A 62 -17.03 -27.38 19.75
C SER A 62 -15.67 -28.05 19.53
N SER A 63 -15.20 -28.15 18.29
CA SER A 63 -14.02 -28.95 17.92
C SER A 63 -12.88 -28.11 17.36
N GLY A 64 -13.12 -26.82 17.07
CA GLY A 64 -12.14 -25.93 16.44
C GLY A 64 -11.99 -26.14 14.93
N ASP A 65 -12.65 -27.15 14.36
CA ASP A 65 -12.62 -27.46 12.94
C ASP A 65 -14.02 -27.46 12.33
N CYS A 66 -14.10 -27.03 11.07
CA CYS A 66 -15.34 -27.01 10.31
C CYS A 66 -15.06 -27.52 8.90
N ALA A 67 -15.78 -28.57 8.49
CA ALA A 67 -15.64 -29.16 7.15
C ALA A 67 -15.92 -28.17 6.01
N PHE A 68 -16.66 -27.09 6.27
CA PHE A 68 -16.97 -26.04 5.29
C PHE A 68 -15.90 -24.93 5.22
N GLY A 69 -14.94 -24.90 6.15
CA GLY A 69 -13.87 -23.89 6.19
C GLY A 69 -14.39 -22.45 6.13
N SER A 70 -13.73 -21.61 5.33
CA SER A 70 -14.10 -20.21 5.01
C SER A 70 -15.48 -20.06 4.36
N SER A 71 -16.00 -21.10 3.72
CA SER A 71 -17.30 -21.08 3.03
C SER A 71 -18.49 -21.42 3.95
N CYS A 72 -18.25 -21.53 5.27
CA CYS A 72 -19.30 -21.83 6.24
C CYS A 72 -20.37 -20.72 6.30
N LYS A 73 -21.65 -21.11 6.33
CA LYS A 73 -22.78 -20.19 6.48
C LYS A 73 -22.90 -19.60 7.89
N PHE A 74 -22.34 -20.31 8.89
CA PHE A 74 -22.39 -19.94 10.29
C PHE A 74 -21.11 -19.22 10.70
N SER A 75 -21.18 -18.39 11.75
CA SER A 75 -20.04 -17.61 12.20
C SER A 75 -18.96 -18.48 12.83
N HIS A 76 -17.73 -18.30 12.41
CA HIS A 76 -16.55 -18.87 13.07
C HIS A 76 -15.97 -17.92 14.13
N TYR A 77 -16.56 -16.73 14.30
CA TYR A 77 -16.16 -15.76 15.31
C TYR A 77 -16.95 -15.99 16.58
N ALA A 78 -16.23 -16.32 17.66
CA ALA A 78 -16.82 -16.42 18.98
C ALA A 78 -17.28 -15.02 19.45
N PRO A 79 -18.28 -14.91 20.35
CA PRO A 79 -18.76 -13.62 20.84
C PRO A 79 -17.66 -12.66 21.34
N PRO A 80 -16.62 -13.12 22.06
CA PRO A 80 -15.51 -12.23 22.46
C PRO A 80 -14.72 -11.66 21.28
N LEU A 81 -14.55 -12.42 20.20
CA LEU A 81 -13.87 -11.94 18.98
C LEU A 81 -14.72 -10.90 18.25
N ILE A 82 -16.04 -11.07 18.23
CA ILE A 82 -16.96 -10.09 17.65
C ILE A 82 -16.88 -8.76 18.42
N TRP A 83 -16.84 -8.81 19.76
CA TRP A 83 -16.66 -7.60 20.58
C TRP A 83 -15.34 -6.90 20.32
N GLU A 84 -14.26 -7.66 20.14
CA GLU A 84 -12.96 -7.08 19.81
C GLU A 84 -12.98 -6.41 18.42
N LEU A 85 -13.61 -7.03 17.42
CA LEU A 85 -13.83 -6.41 16.12
C LEU A 85 -14.63 -5.11 16.23
N GLN A 86 -15.70 -5.08 17.03
CA GLN A 86 -16.48 -3.86 17.29
C GLN A 86 -15.60 -2.75 17.88
N ARG A 87 -14.75 -3.09 18.85
CA ARG A 87 -13.81 -2.14 19.48
C ARG A 87 -12.83 -1.57 18.45
N ILE A 88 -12.21 -2.41 17.63
CA ILE A 88 -11.27 -2.00 16.58
C ILE A 88 -11.95 -1.06 15.58
N VAL A 89 -13.15 -1.41 15.12
CA VAL A 89 -13.94 -0.62 14.18
C VAL A 89 -14.30 0.75 14.78
N ALA A 90 -14.74 0.78 16.04
CA ALA A 90 -15.07 2.02 16.73
C ALA A 90 -13.85 2.97 16.84
N VAL A 91 -12.68 2.44 17.20
CA VAL A 91 -11.43 3.22 17.27
C VAL A 91 -11.05 3.79 15.90
N LYS A 92 -11.16 2.98 14.83
CA LYS A 92 -10.87 3.43 13.46
C LYS A 92 -11.82 4.54 13.00
N GLN A 93 -13.12 4.41 13.31
CA GLN A 93 -14.12 5.44 12.99
C GLN A 93 -13.86 6.75 13.75
N MET A 94 -13.49 6.67 15.04
CA MET A 94 -13.09 7.83 15.83
C MET A 94 -11.84 8.50 15.23
N ALA A 95 -10.81 7.74 14.86
CA ALA A 95 -9.63 8.30 14.21
C ALA A 95 -9.97 8.99 12.88
N ALA A 96 -10.86 8.41 12.08
CA ALA A 96 -11.29 8.98 10.80
C ALA A 96 -12.11 10.28 10.97
N SER A 97 -12.89 10.41 12.04
CA SER A 97 -13.62 11.66 12.31
C SER A 97 -12.69 12.78 12.77
N HIS A 98 -11.63 12.47 13.51
CA HIS A 98 -10.60 13.44 13.92
C HIS A 98 -9.72 13.93 12.75
N PHE A 99 -9.57 13.15 11.68
CA PHE A 99 -8.69 13.46 10.55
C PHE A 99 -9.35 14.27 9.42
N LYS A 100 -10.64 14.60 9.51
CA LYS A 100 -11.28 15.52 8.55
C LYS A 100 -11.23 16.94 9.09
N PRO A 101 -10.35 17.82 8.56
CA PRO A 101 -10.40 19.24 8.91
C PRO A 101 -11.80 19.79 8.64
N GLN A 102 -12.31 20.67 9.51
CA GLN A 102 -13.67 21.22 9.43
C GLN A 102 -13.96 21.97 8.11
N GLY A 103 -12.94 22.26 7.29
CA GLY A 103 -13.04 22.86 5.97
C GLY A 103 -12.78 21.94 4.78
N GLY A 104 -12.65 20.61 4.98
CA GLY A 104 -12.25 19.68 3.91
C GLY A 104 -10.75 19.72 3.60
N TRP A 105 -10.30 18.82 2.74
CA TRP A 105 -8.90 18.81 2.29
C TRP A 105 -8.66 20.03 1.38
N PRO A 106 -7.55 20.77 1.55
CA PRO A 106 -7.21 21.86 0.65
C PRO A 106 -7.19 21.38 -0.80
N ASN A 107 -7.72 22.19 -1.72
CA ASN A 107 -7.72 21.85 -3.13
C ASN A 107 -6.26 21.78 -3.65
N SER A 108 -5.97 20.75 -4.44
CA SER A 108 -4.72 20.59 -5.20
C SER A 108 -4.28 21.90 -5.86
N ASP A 109 -5.21 22.58 -6.51
CA ASP A 109 -4.90 23.80 -7.28
C ASP A 109 -4.53 24.99 -6.38
N ASP A 110 -5.01 25.02 -5.14
CA ASP A 110 -4.69 26.08 -4.18
C ASP A 110 -3.31 25.86 -3.56
N ILE A 111 -2.95 24.60 -3.26
CA ILE A 111 -1.58 24.23 -2.82
C ILE A 111 -0.56 24.59 -3.90
N VAL A 112 -0.85 24.26 -5.17
CA VAL A 112 0.06 24.60 -6.28
C VAL A 112 0.25 26.11 -6.39
N LYS A 113 -0.81 26.90 -6.19
CA LYS A 113 -0.72 28.36 -6.21
C LYS A 113 0.12 28.93 -5.07
N GLU A 114 -0.07 28.45 -3.85
CA GLU A 114 0.67 28.94 -2.69
C GLU A 114 2.17 28.65 -2.77
N PHE A 115 2.56 27.48 -3.29
CA PHE A 115 3.95 27.03 -3.20
C PHE A 115 4.73 27.07 -4.51
N PHE A 116 4.07 27.10 -5.68
CA PHE A 116 4.74 26.93 -6.97
C PHE A 116 4.51 28.06 -7.99
N VAL A 117 3.58 28.99 -7.76
CA VAL A 117 3.33 30.08 -8.72
C VAL A 117 4.42 31.16 -8.64
N ASP A 118 4.97 31.45 -7.45
CA ASP A 118 6.01 32.47 -7.27
C ASP A 118 7.36 32.09 -7.91
N ILE A 119 7.59 30.80 -8.21
CA ILE A 119 8.81 30.33 -8.91
C ILE A 119 8.76 30.67 -10.42
N THR A 120 7.58 30.97 -10.95
CA THR A 120 7.36 31.14 -12.41
C THR A 120 7.16 32.58 -12.87
N ASN A 121 7.17 33.56 -11.96
CA ASN A 121 7.13 34.98 -12.33
C ASN A 121 8.54 35.48 -12.68
N PRO A 122 8.84 35.83 -13.94
CA PRO A 122 10.16 36.33 -14.34
C PRO A 122 10.43 37.78 -13.89
N ASP A 123 9.49 38.44 -13.21
CA ASP A 123 9.54 39.89 -12.93
C ASP A 123 9.93 40.23 -11.47
N THR A 124 10.13 39.23 -10.61
CA THR A 124 10.65 39.42 -9.25
C THR A 124 11.95 38.65 -9.09
N THR A 125 12.99 39.04 -9.82
CA THR A 125 14.36 38.71 -9.47
C THR A 125 14.78 39.51 -8.23
N GLU A 126 14.17 39.25 -7.09
CA GLU A 126 14.93 39.38 -5.85
C GLU A 126 15.81 38.13 -5.80
N GLU A 127 17.13 38.32 -5.95
CA GLU A 127 18.14 37.30 -5.71
C GLU A 127 17.99 36.81 -4.27
N PHE A 128 17.04 35.91 -4.04
CA PHE A 128 17.01 35.10 -2.85
C PHE A 128 18.24 34.20 -2.93
N THR A 129 19.34 34.72 -2.42
CA THR A 129 20.58 34.01 -2.21
C THR A 129 20.36 33.13 -0.99
N TYR A 130 19.50 32.11 -1.12
CA TYR A 130 19.52 31.01 -0.18
C TYR A 130 20.90 30.37 -0.34
N PRO A 131 21.68 30.18 0.74
CA PRO A 131 22.88 29.39 0.63
C PRO A 131 22.45 28.01 0.12
N ILE A 132 22.86 27.70 -1.11
CA ILE A 132 22.89 26.35 -1.65
C ILE A 132 23.81 25.60 -0.71
N TRP A 133 23.23 24.99 0.33
CA TRP A 133 23.89 24.16 1.32
C TRP A 133 25.25 24.71 1.78
N ASP A 134 25.27 25.51 2.84
CA ASP A 134 26.54 25.87 3.48
C ASP A 134 27.24 24.58 3.96
N VAL A 135 28.33 24.25 3.26
CA VAL A 135 29.14 23.08 3.58
C VAL A 135 29.74 23.31 4.98
N PRO A 136 29.61 22.35 5.90
CA PRO A 136 30.25 22.46 7.19
C PRO A 136 31.76 22.78 7.04
N PRO A 137 32.33 23.73 7.81
CA PRO A 137 33.74 24.14 7.70
C PRO A 137 34.73 22.97 7.79
N GLU A 138 34.33 21.91 8.47
CA GLU A 138 35.11 20.69 8.67
C GLU A 138 35.36 19.96 7.35
N LEU A 139 34.44 20.05 6.39
CA LEU A 139 34.52 19.34 5.10
C LEU A 139 35.34 20.10 4.05
N HIS A 140 35.63 21.39 4.24
CA HIS A 140 36.39 22.21 3.30
C HIS A 140 37.85 21.76 3.14
N ASN A 141 38.40 21.06 4.14
CA ASN A 141 39.81 20.66 4.19
C ASN A 141 40.03 19.18 3.80
N TYR A 142 38.99 18.45 3.37
CA TYR A 142 39.12 17.06 2.95
C TYR A 142 39.22 16.94 1.43
N PRO A 143 40.38 16.56 0.87
CA PRO A 143 40.60 16.52 -0.58
C PRO A 143 39.86 15.38 -1.30
N ASN A 144 39.28 14.41 -0.58
CA ASN A 144 38.65 13.22 -1.15
C ASN A 144 37.30 12.91 -0.48
N LEU A 145 36.34 13.83 -0.60
CA LEU A 145 34.96 13.56 -0.21
C LEU A 145 34.33 12.57 -1.21
N PRO A 146 33.45 11.66 -0.79
CA PRO A 146 32.66 10.85 -1.71
C PRO A 146 31.72 11.76 -2.54
N PRO A 147 31.35 11.38 -3.78
CA PRO A 147 30.53 12.21 -4.68
C PRO A 147 29.22 12.73 -4.07
N SER A 148 28.62 11.98 -3.15
CA SER A 148 27.40 12.35 -2.42
C SER A 148 27.57 13.52 -1.44
N LEU A 149 28.81 13.89 -1.11
CA LEU A 149 29.17 14.98 -0.18
C LEU A 149 29.86 16.15 -0.90
N TRP A 150 29.90 16.12 -2.23
CA TRP A 150 30.38 17.26 -3.00
C TRP A 150 29.34 18.37 -3.01
N PRO A 151 29.77 19.65 -3.01
CA PRO A 151 28.85 20.76 -3.16
C PRO A 151 28.10 20.61 -4.48
N VAL A 152 26.78 20.70 -4.45
CA VAL A 152 25.97 20.74 -5.65
C VAL A 152 26.23 22.08 -6.33
N THR A 153 26.99 22.07 -7.43
CA THR A 153 27.21 23.26 -8.25
C THR A 153 26.04 23.43 -9.22
N PRO A 154 25.65 24.67 -9.59
CA PRO A 154 24.58 24.90 -10.57
C PRO A 154 24.77 24.11 -11.87
N GLU A 155 26.02 23.91 -12.29
CA GLU A 155 26.41 23.13 -13.46
C GLU A 155 26.07 21.63 -13.32
N SER A 156 26.26 21.05 -12.12
CA SER A 156 25.95 19.63 -11.83
C SER A 156 24.46 19.30 -11.87
N VAL A 157 23.60 20.29 -11.65
CA VAL A 157 22.14 20.13 -11.66
C VAL A 157 21.58 20.18 -13.07
N THR A 158 22.23 20.95 -13.95
CA THR A 158 21.79 21.11 -15.35
C THR A 158 22.27 20.00 -16.26
N ASP A 159 23.32 19.27 -15.88
CA ASP A 159 23.83 18.11 -16.61
C ASP A 159 22.88 16.91 -16.45
N SER A 160 21.77 16.94 -17.22
CA SER A 160 20.81 15.84 -17.35
C SER A 160 21.36 14.70 -18.20
N ASN A 161 22.58 14.25 -17.95
CA ASN A 161 23.16 13.10 -18.61
C ASN A 161 22.82 11.82 -17.82
N PHE A 162 21.53 11.49 -17.77
CA PHE A 162 21.09 10.20 -17.28
C PHE A 162 21.45 9.15 -18.33
N GLU A 163 22.48 8.35 -18.07
CA GLU A 163 22.71 7.16 -18.88
C GLU A 163 21.42 6.33 -18.90
N GLN A 164 20.94 6.01 -20.10
CA GLN A 164 19.76 5.18 -20.31
C GLN A 164 19.93 3.89 -19.52
N TRP A 165 19.02 3.64 -18.57
CA TRP A 165 18.99 2.37 -17.85
C TRP A 165 18.78 1.25 -18.86
N SER A 166 19.82 0.44 -19.09
CA SER A 166 19.81 -0.74 -19.96
C SER A 166 19.21 -1.94 -19.26
#